data_AF-A0A840G1R9-F1
#
_entry.id   AF-A0A840G1R9-F1
#
_cell.length_a   1.000
_cell.length_b   1.000
_cell.length_c   1.000
_cell.angle_alpha   90.00
_cell.angle_beta   90.00
_cell.angle_gamma   90.00
#
_symmetry.space_group_name_H-M   'P 1'
#
loop_
_entity.id
_entity.type
_entity.pdbx_description
1 polymer ?
#
loop_
_entity_poly.entity_id
_entity_poly.type
_entity_poly.pdbx_seq_one_letter_code
_entity_poly.pdbx_strand_id
1 'polypeptide(L)' 'MIRIELAPETLDDIDRFIDHLARHKIVDAAARVQEILEAIQILSRSPLIGRPVRDGKRELVVGKDSRGYVALYRCF' A
#
# COMPACT_ATOMS: atom_id res chain seq x y z
N MET A 1 -8.48 11.53 -14.06
CA MET A 1 -8.37 10.43 -13.08
C MET A 1 -7.36 9.44 -13.60
N ILE A 2 -6.44 9.00 -12.75
CA ILE A 2 -5.41 8.03 -13.13
C ILE A 2 -5.90 6.64 -12.78
N ARG A 3 -5.69 5.68 -13.68
CA ARG A 3 -6.00 4.27 -13.44
C ARG A 3 -4.93 3.68 -12.52
N ILE A 4 -5.36 3.06 -11.43
CA ILE A 4 -4.47 2.31 -10.55
C ILE A 4 -4.50 0.86 -11.01
N GLU A 5 -3.32 0.30 -11.27
CA GLU A 5 -3.14 -1.12 -11.56
C GLU A 5 -2.20 -1.71 -10.51
N LEU A 6 -2.58 -2.87 -9.99
CA LEU A 6 -1.75 -3.63 -9.06
C LEU A 6 -0.86 -4.56 -9.86
N ALA A 7 0.43 -4.57 -9.55
CA ALA A 7 1.34 -5.52 -10.17
C ALA A 7 1.01 -6.94 -9.67
N PRO A 8 1.24 -7.99 -10.47
CA PRO A 8 0.97 -9.37 -10.05
C PRO A 8 1.64 -9.72 -8.72
N GLU A 9 2.87 -9.25 -8.52
CA GLU A 9 3.66 -9.47 -7.30
C GLU A 9 3.03 -8.79 -6.08
N THR A 10 2.23 -7.74 -6.29
CA THR A 10 1.50 -7.07 -5.20
C THR A 10 0.41 -7.96 -4.61
N LEU A 11 -0.15 -8.91 -5.37
CA LEU A 11 -1.13 -9.86 -4.84
C LEU A 11 -0.48 -10.82 -3.84
N ASP A 12 0.72 -11.33 -4.15
CA ASP A 12 1.49 -12.17 -3.22
C ASP A 12 1.86 -11.40 -1.94
N ASP A 13 2.18 -10.11 -2.06
CA ASP A 13 2.45 -9.24 -0.92
C ASP A 13 1.19 -9.03 -0.06
N ILE A 14 0.02 -8.88 -0.69
CA ILE A 14 -1.27 -8.77 -0.01
C ILE A 14 -1.60 -10.07 0.73
N ASP A 15 -1.42 -11.22 0.09
CA ASP A 15 -1.67 -12.53 0.71
C ASP A 15 -0.75 -12.74 1.91
N ARG A 16 0.54 -12.44 1.76
CA ARG A 16 1.52 -12.49 2.87
C ARG A 16 1.14 -11.56 4.01
N PHE A 17 0.62 -10.38 3.68
CA PHE A 17 0.15 -9.41 4.66
C PHE A 17 -1.08 -9.92 5.43
N ILE A 18 -2.07 -10.49 4.74
CA ILE A 18 -3.24 -11.12 5.36
C ILE A 18 -2.82 -12.28 6.27
N ASP A 19 -1.90 -13.13 5.80
CA ASP A 19 -1.33 -14.23 6.57
C ASP A 19 -0.64 -13.76 7.85
N HIS A 20 0.12 -12.67 7.75
CA HIS A 20 0.79 -12.06 8.91
C HIS A 20 -0.23 -11.51 9.91
N LEU A 21 -1.26 -10.80 9.44
CA LEU A 21 -2.34 -10.28 10.30
C LEU A 21 -3.09 -11.40 11.04
N ALA A 22 -3.39 -12.51 10.34
CA ALA A 22 -4.07 -13.67 10.91
C ALA A 22 -3.23 -14.35 12.01
N ARG A 23 -1.92 -14.53 11.76
CA ARG A 23 -0.99 -15.15 12.73
C ARG A 23 -0.84 -14.33 14.01
N HIS A 24 -0.89 -13.01 13.92
CA HIS A 24 -0.74 -12.12 15.08
C HIS A 24 -2.04 -11.82 15.83
N LYS A 25 -3.18 -12.44 15.46
CA LYS A 25 -4.52 -12.21 16.06
C LYS A 25 -4.85 -10.72 16.19
N ILE A 26 -4.48 -9.92 15.17
CA ILE A 26 -4.79 -8.50 15.19
C ILE A 26 -6.30 -8.36 15.04
N VAL A 27 -6.96 -7.89 16.10
CA VAL A 27 -8.43 -7.72 16.19
C VAL A 27 -9.00 -6.83 15.06
N ASP A 28 -8.13 -6.06 14.39
CA ASP A 28 -8.49 -5.05 13.38
C ASP A 28 -7.92 -5.33 11.97
N ALA A 29 -7.68 -6.59 11.60
CA ALA A 29 -7.14 -6.95 10.28
C ALA A 29 -7.90 -6.31 9.11
N ALA A 30 -9.25 -6.33 9.16
CA ALA A 30 -10.11 -5.71 8.14
C ALA A 30 -9.94 -4.18 8.10
N ALA A 31 -9.89 -3.51 9.25
CA ALA A 31 -9.67 -2.07 9.31
C ALA A 31 -8.28 -1.69 8.77
N ARG A 32 -7.28 -2.57 8.93
CA ARG A 32 -5.95 -2.34 8.37
C ARG A 32 -5.94 -2.43 6.84
N VAL A 33 -6.57 -3.46 6.28
CA VAL A 33 -6.72 -3.58 4.81
C VAL A 33 -7.40 -2.33 4.27
N GLN A 34 -8.45 -1.86 4.94
CA GLN A 34 -9.19 -0.66 4.56
C GLN A 34 -8.30 0.60 4.56
N GLU A 35 -7.48 0.80 5.59
CA GLU A 35 -6.53 1.93 5.68
C GLU A 35 -5.54 1.94 4.49
N ILE A 36 -5.04 0.76 4.10
CA ILE A 36 -4.13 0.63 2.95
C ILE A 36 -4.86 0.96 1.64
N LEU A 37 -6.07 0.44 1.46
CA LEU A 37 -6.88 0.72 0.26
C LEU A 37 -7.20 2.21 0.13
N GLU A 38 -7.58 2.88 1.21
CA GLU A 38 -7.86 4.32 1.24
C GLU A 38 -6.62 5.14 0.88
N ALA A 39 -5.45 4.77 1.41
CA ALA A 39 -4.21 5.43 1.06
C ALA A 39 -3.83 5.25 -0.41
N ILE A 40 -4.02 4.05 -0.98
CA ILE A 40 -3.78 3.80 -2.41
C ILE A 40 -4.76 4.62 -3.27
N GLN A 41 -6.02 4.76 -2.87
CA GLN A 41 -7.01 5.54 -3.63
C GLN A 41 -6.62 7.02 -3.80
N ILE A 42 -5.86 7.61 -2.87
CA ILE A 42 -5.34 8.99 -3.00
C ILE A 42 -4.47 9.14 -4.25
N LEU A 43 -3.77 8.09 -4.68
CA LEU A 43 -2.91 8.12 -5.87
C LEU A 43 -3.69 8.43 -7.16
N SER A 44 -4.99 8.12 -7.22
CA SER A 44 -5.84 8.43 -8.36
C SER A 44 -6.03 9.95 -8.60
N ARG A 45 -5.84 10.75 -7.55
CA ARG A 45 -6.01 12.22 -7.51
C ARG A 45 -4.68 12.95 -7.33
N SER A 46 -3.73 12.35 -6.65
CA SER A 46 -2.43 12.96 -6.31
C SER A 46 -1.28 11.97 -6.51
N PRO A 47 -0.99 11.59 -7.76
CA PRO A 47 0.02 10.56 -8.07
C PRO A 47 1.45 10.96 -7.67
N LEU A 48 1.74 12.26 -7.52
CA LEU A 48 3.07 12.77 -7.19
C LEU A 48 3.32 12.91 -5.69
N ILE A 49 2.34 12.56 -4.84
CA ILE A 49 2.42 12.71 -3.37
C ILE A 49 3.49 11.81 -2.74
N GLY A 50 3.77 10.65 -3.35
CA GLY A 50 4.79 9.73 -2.89
C GLY A 50 6.21 10.26 -3.13
N ARG A 51 7.11 9.90 -2.22
CA ARG A 51 8.52 10.29 -2.28
C ARG A 51 9.22 9.58 -3.46
N PRO A 52 9.90 10.30 -4.36
CA PRO A 52 10.70 9.68 -5.41
C PRO A 52 11.80 8.79 -4.84
N VAL A 53 11.97 7.62 -5.44
CA VAL A 53 13.08 6.70 -5.17
C VAL A 53 13.76 6.28 -6.48
N ARG A 54 14.60 5.24 -6.43
CA ARG A 54 15.31 4.74 -7.62
C ARG A 54 14.34 4.13 -8.65
N ASP A 55 14.82 3.98 -9.87
CA ASP A 55 14.11 3.32 -10.99
C ASP A 55 12.75 3.96 -11.35
N GLY A 56 12.62 5.27 -11.15
CA GLY A 56 11.38 6.01 -11.45
C GLY A 56 10.20 5.60 -10.59
N LYS A 57 10.43 4.90 -9.47
CA LYS A 57 9.38 4.52 -8.52
C LYS A 57 9.19 5.61 -7.46
N ARG A 58 8.09 5.50 -6.73
CA ARG A 58 7.71 6.35 -5.61
C ARG A 58 7.23 5.50 -4.45
N GLU A 59 7.50 5.98 -3.25
CA GLU A 59 7.05 5.36 -2.00
C GLU A 59 5.94 6.20 -1.38
N LEU A 60 4.82 5.56 -1.08
CA LEU A 60 3.77 6.09 -0.23
C LEU A 60 3.82 5.38 1.12
N VAL A 61 4.08 6.13 2.19
CA VAL A 61 4.04 5.61 3.56
C VAL A 61 2.60 5.62 4.05
N VAL A 62 2.12 4.47 4.54
CA VAL A 62 0.78 4.26 5.08
C VAL A 62 0.88 3.88 6.55
N GLY A 63 0.15 4.59 7.42
CA GLY A 63 0.17 4.35 8.85
C GLY A 63 1.39 4.93 9.57
N LYS A 64 1.62 4.48 10.81
CA LYS A 64 2.68 4.98 11.70
C LYS A 64 3.24 3.88 12.60
N ASP A 65 4.41 4.15 13.18
CA ASP A 65 5.12 3.30 14.14
C ASP A 65 5.38 1.88 13.62
N SER A 66 5.29 0.86 14.49
CA SER A 66 5.46 -0.56 14.14
C SER A 66 4.40 -1.10 13.18
N ARG A 67 3.44 -0.27 12.76
CA ARG A 67 2.36 -0.63 11.84
C ARG A 67 2.42 0.19 10.55
N GLY A 68 3.57 0.79 10.25
CA GLY A 68 3.81 1.49 8.98
C GLY A 68 4.04 0.51 7.83
N TYR A 69 3.39 0.77 6.70
CA TYR A 69 3.58 0.05 5.44
C TYR A 69 4.07 1.02 4.37
N VAL A 70 4.76 0.50 3.35
CA VAL A 70 5.19 1.29 2.20
C VAL A 70 4.58 0.68 0.95
N ALA A 71 3.77 1.47 0.25
CA ALA A 71 3.31 1.14 -1.08
C ALA A 71 4.31 1.70 -2.10
N LEU A 72 4.96 0.81 -2.84
CA LEU A 72 5.88 1.18 -3.91
C LEU A 72 5.12 1.21 -5.24
N TYR A 73 5.16 2.33 -5.95
CA TYR A 73 4.39 2.52 -7.18
C TYR A 73 5.17 3.28 -8.23
N ARG A 74 4.66 3.27 -9.47
CA ARG A 74 5.16 4.08 -10.58
C ARG A 74 3.99 4.84 -11.20
N CYS A 75 4.20 6.12 -11.51
CA CYS A 75 3.26 6.91 -12.28
C CYS A 75 3.89 7.16 -13.65
N PHE A 76 3.14 6.86 -14.70
CA PHE A 76 3.48 7.16 -16.09
C PHE A 76 2.65 8.34 -16.57
#